data_AF-A0A6J5GMW9-F1
#
_entry.id   AF-A0A6J5GMW9-F1
#
_cell.length_a   1.000
_cell.length_b   1.000
_cell.length_c   1.000
_cell.angle_alpha   90.00
_cell.angle_beta   90.00
_cell.angle_gamma   90.00
#
_symmetry.space_group_name_H-M   'P 1'
#
loop_
_entity.id
_entity.type
_entity.pdbx_description
1 polymer ?
#
loop_
_entity_poly.entity_id
_entity_poly.type
_entity_poly.pdbx_seq_one_letter_code
_entity_poly.pdbx_strand_id
1 'polypeptide(L)'
;MGIYNISITRVCEKLIRLCQRLETYFKAFKTLDGIEKSDEVMQEVIDYIELALYAAAEHVDDVDSTASGFFKNRALRDKHVAYRKFLTEIKRHKRLVSAAANAIKHQQARIRLFSMEFAHGASPGCLHGYFIEGVEAGAVCPSSTFHKKQDVFSITTLVWEIIVFLLSCSRDLARFLNDVATQIMGPPVSTQFTMFSKAVVSAARLPTYTFGEEHPFSRVTLHVHSADGNADPLESGLYGSIRHGWSKTAPASFGRYVSRFAGDGKTKSFRFAQPKTLVLHHWD
;
A
#
# COMPACT_ATOMS: atom_id res chain seq x y z
N MET A 1 3.21 13.55 21.09
CA MET A 1 2.81 13.63 19.66
C MET A 1 3.98 13.67 18.68
N GLY A 2 5.20 14.10 19.05
CA GLY A 2 6.34 14.16 18.12
C GLY A 2 6.69 12.82 17.44
N ILE A 3 6.80 11.73 18.22
CA ILE A 3 7.06 10.37 17.70
C ILE A 3 6.03 9.97 16.63
N TYR A 4 4.75 10.16 16.93
CA TYR A 4 3.66 9.87 16.00
C TYR A 4 3.76 10.68 14.69
N ASN A 5 4.00 11.99 14.76
CA ASN A 5 4.13 12.83 13.55
C ASN A 5 5.35 12.44 12.68
N ILE A 6 6.47 12.09 13.32
CA ILE A 6 7.67 11.60 12.63
C ILE A 6 7.37 10.27 11.95
N SER A 7 6.68 9.36 12.64
CA SER A 7 6.33 8.04 12.09
C SER A 7 5.43 8.15 10.86
N ILE A 8 4.40 9.02 10.87
CA ILE A 8 3.56 9.31 9.69
C ILE A 8 4.42 9.83 8.54
N THR A 9 5.28 10.81 8.83
CA THR A 9 6.14 11.43 7.81
C THR A 9 7.02 10.38 7.14
N ARG A 10 7.65 9.50 7.92
CA ARG A 10 8.48 8.39 7.43
C ARG A 10 7.68 7.45 6.52
N VAL A 11 6.47 7.04 6.92
CA VAL A 11 5.63 6.18 6.07
C VAL A 11 5.26 6.90 4.77
N CYS A 12 4.83 8.16 4.86
CA CYS A 12 4.45 8.97 3.69
C CYS A 12 5.63 9.15 2.72
N GLU A 13 6.84 9.37 3.21
CA GLU A 13 8.04 9.46 2.36
C GLU A 13 8.29 8.17 1.56
N LYS A 14 8.15 7.00 2.18
CA LYS A 14 8.33 5.71 1.48
C LYS A 14 7.23 5.50 0.44
N LEU A 15 5.98 5.82 0.78
CA LEU A 15 4.86 5.76 -0.17
C LEU A 15 5.05 6.72 -1.35
N ILE A 16 5.46 7.96 -1.11
CA ILE A 16 5.71 8.95 -2.18
C ILE A 16 6.76 8.42 -3.15
N ARG A 17 7.89 7.90 -2.64
CA ARG A 17 8.95 7.34 -3.48
C ARG A 17 8.49 6.10 -4.25
N LEU A 18 7.75 5.19 -3.61
CA LEU A 18 7.13 4.05 -4.28
C LEU A 18 6.24 4.51 -5.44
N CYS A 19 5.34 5.46 -5.18
CA CYS A 19 4.43 5.97 -6.20
C CYS A 19 5.17 6.66 -7.35
N GLN A 20 6.19 7.47 -7.07
CA GLN A 20 7.01 8.13 -8.09
C GLN A 20 7.72 7.12 -9.00
N ARG A 21 8.26 6.04 -8.41
CA ARG A 21 8.88 4.95 -9.19
C ARG A 21 7.86 4.22 -10.03
N LEU A 22 6.70 3.89 -9.48
CA LEU A 22 5.60 3.27 -10.23
C LEU A 22 5.10 4.18 -11.37
N GLU A 23 4.91 5.47 -11.12
CA GLU A 23 4.48 6.43 -12.14
C GLU A 23 5.49 6.50 -13.29
N THR A 24 6.79 6.55 -12.96
CA THR A 24 7.88 6.47 -13.95
C THR A 24 7.79 5.18 -14.76
N TYR A 25 7.49 4.07 -14.09
CA TYR A 25 7.41 2.75 -14.70
C TYR A 25 6.24 2.61 -15.68
N PHE A 26 5.05 3.07 -15.28
CA PHE A 26 3.87 3.14 -16.16
C PHE A 26 4.09 4.02 -17.39
N LYS A 27 4.87 5.09 -17.27
CA LYS A 27 5.18 6.01 -18.39
C LYS A 27 6.22 5.45 -19.34
N ALA A 28 7.25 4.80 -18.82
CA ALA A 28 8.39 4.34 -19.60
C ALA A 28 8.08 3.09 -20.42
N PHE A 29 7.24 2.18 -19.91
CA PHE A 29 7.05 0.87 -20.51
C PHE A 29 5.59 0.55 -20.78
N LYS A 30 5.27 0.39 -22.07
CA LYS A 30 3.94 -0.03 -22.54
C LYS A 30 3.83 -1.53 -22.83
N THR A 31 4.96 -2.23 -22.85
CA THR A 31 5.08 -3.67 -23.13
C THR A 31 6.11 -4.31 -22.19
N LEU A 32 6.08 -5.65 -22.09
CA LEU A 32 7.02 -6.40 -21.25
C LEU A 32 8.46 -6.37 -21.77
N ASP A 33 8.68 -6.16 -23.07
CA ASP A 33 10.03 -6.15 -23.65
C ASP A 33 10.88 -4.97 -23.14
N GLY A 34 10.25 -3.84 -22.79
CA GLY A 34 10.93 -2.72 -22.14
C GLY A 34 11.18 -2.94 -20.66
N ILE A 35 10.26 -3.66 -20.01
CA ILE A 35 10.31 -4.07 -18.61
C ILE A 35 11.50 -5.02 -18.38
N GLU A 36 11.66 -6.04 -19.22
CA GLU A 36 12.77 -7.01 -19.15
C GLU A 36 14.17 -6.39 -19.21
N LYS A 37 14.31 -5.17 -19.74
CA LYS A 37 15.60 -4.47 -19.83
C LYS A 37 15.89 -3.56 -18.63
N SER A 38 14.99 -3.49 -17.65
CA SER A 38 15.00 -2.46 -16.59
C SER A 38 14.99 -3.07 -15.18
N ASP A 39 15.88 -4.04 -14.94
CA ASP A 39 15.95 -4.77 -13.67
C ASP A 39 16.25 -3.86 -12.46
N GLU A 40 17.09 -2.84 -12.63
CA GLU A 40 17.41 -1.88 -11.56
C GLU A 40 16.15 -1.14 -11.07
N VAL A 41 15.34 -0.62 -12.00
CA VAL A 41 14.11 0.13 -11.67
C VAL A 41 13.11 -0.77 -10.92
N MET A 42 13.03 -2.04 -11.29
CA MET A 42 12.16 -3.00 -10.62
C MET A 42 12.65 -3.38 -9.24
N GLN A 43 13.96 -3.52 -9.05
CA GLN A 43 14.53 -3.73 -7.73
C GLN A 43 14.22 -2.54 -6.82
N GLU A 44 14.31 -1.30 -7.33
CA GLU A 44 13.92 -0.14 -6.54
C GLU A 44 12.43 -0.15 -6.13
N VAL A 45 11.52 -0.62 -7.01
CA VAL A 45 10.10 -0.78 -6.65
C VAL A 45 9.93 -1.79 -5.51
N ILE A 46 10.62 -2.94 -5.58
CA ILE A 46 10.62 -3.94 -4.51
C ILE A 46 11.11 -3.32 -3.20
N ASP A 47 12.26 -2.65 -3.24
CA ASP A 47 12.86 -2.01 -2.06
C ASP A 47 11.91 -1.00 -1.44
N TYR A 48 11.22 -0.18 -2.24
CA TYR A 48 10.24 0.78 -1.72
C TYR A 48 8.95 0.13 -1.19
N ILE A 49 8.52 -1.01 -1.72
CA ILE A 49 7.45 -1.81 -1.12
C ILE A 49 7.86 -2.29 0.27
N GLU A 50 9.05 -2.89 0.39
CA GLU A 50 9.57 -3.39 1.67
C GLU A 50 9.74 -2.26 2.69
N LEU A 51 10.36 -1.15 2.29
CA LEU A 51 10.54 0.03 3.14
C LEU A 51 9.20 0.62 3.60
N ALA A 52 8.17 0.65 2.74
CA ALA A 52 6.84 1.12 3.13
C ALA A 52 6.18 0.18 4.14
N LEU A 53 6.29 -1.14 3.94
CA LEU A 53 5.77 -2.15 4.89
C LEU A 53 6.48 -2.09 6.25
N TYR A 54 7.81 -1.95 6.26
CA TYR A 54 8.57 -1.79 7.49
C TYR A 54 8.23 -0.51 8.23
N ALA A 55 8.17 0.62 7.53
CA ALA A 55 7.78 1.88 8.14
C ALA A 55 6.35 1.82 8.71
N ALA A 56 5.42 1.17 8.00
CA ALA A 56 4.05 1.00 8.46
C ALA A 56 3.95 0.05 9.67
N ALA A 57 4.76 -1.01 9.72
CA ALA A 57 4.85 -1.89 10.87
C ALA A 57 5.41 -1.16 12.10
N GLU A 58 6.47 -0.36 11.93
CA GLU A 58 7.05 0.45 13.02
C GLU A 58 6.09 1.55 13.51
N HIS A 59 5.29 2.14 12.61
CA HIS A 59 4.25 3.10 12.97
C HIS A 59 3.25 2.53 14.00
N VAL A 60 2.97 1.22 13.98
CA VAL A 60 2.13 0.57 14.99
C VAL A 60 2.75 0.72 16.38
N ASP A 61 4.05 0.46 16.50
CA ASP A 61 4.76 0.50 17.77
C ASP A 61 4.87 1.95 18.26
N ASP A 62 5.07 2.90 17.35
CA ASP A 62 5.07 4.34 17.63
C ASP A 62 3.70 4.84 18.14
N VAL A 63 2.61 4.31 17.56
CA VAL A 63 1.22 4.59 17.96
C VAL A 63 0.91 4.02 19.34
N ASP A 64 1.34 2.78 19.63
CA ASP A 64 1.20 2.18 20.96
C ASP A 64 2.03 2.90 22.02
N SER A 65 3.26 3.28 21.68
CA SER A 65 4.15 4.07 22.55
C SER A 65 3.53 5.43 22.89
N THR A 66 2.96 6.11 21.89
CA THR A 66 2.26 7.38 22.08
C THR A 66 1.07 7.24 23.03
N ALA A 67 0.24 6.21 22.86
CA ALA A 67 -0.90 5.96 23.73
C ALA A 67 -0.48 5.53 25.16
N SER A 68 0.55 4.70 25.26
CA SER A 68 1.10 4.22 26.53
C SER A 68 1.66 5.35 27.39
N GLY A 69 2.19 6.41 26.78
CA GLY A 69 2.75 7.58 27.47
C GLY A 69 1.76 8.35 28.35
N PHE A 70 0.45 8.13 28.20
CA PHE A 70 -0.58 8.77 29.04
C PHE A 70 -0.76 8.08 30.41
N PHE A 71 -0.05 6.98 30.67
CA PHE A 71 -0.18 6.22 31.90
C PHE A 71 1.15 6.17 32.65
N LYS A 72 1.08 6.35 33.98
CA LYS A 72 2.27 6.31 34.86
C LYS A 72 2.99 4.96 34.84
N ASN A 73 2.24 3.88 34.66
CA ASN A 73 2.78 2.52 34.62
C ASN A 73 1.87 1.58 33.82
N ARG A 74 2.45 0.43 33.45
CA ARG A 74 1.79 -0.60 32.66
C ARG A 74 0.55 -1.21 33.33
N ALA A 75 0.55 -1.33 34.66
CA ALA A 75 -0.58 -1.92 35.39
C ALA A 75 -1.85 -1.07 35.30
N LEU A 76 -1.71 0.26 35.36
CA LEU A 76 -2.83 1.20 35.16
C LEU A 76 -3.29 1.21 33.70
N ARG A 77 -2.33 1.26 32.76
CA ARG A 77 -2.57 1.23 31.33
C ARG A 77 -3.39 0.00 30.90
N ASP A 78 -2.94 -1.19 31.27
CA ASP A 78 -3.52 -2.46 30.80
C ASP A 78 -4.94 -2.70 31.35
N LYS A 79 -5.31 -2.05 32.46
CA LYS A 79 -6.67 -2.07 33.02
C LYS A 79 -7.59 -1.00 32.42
N HIS A 80 -7.03 0.07 31.83
CA HIS A 80 -7.80 1.20 31.32
C HIS A 80 -8.68 0.79 30.11
N VAL A 81 -9.98 1.11 30.17
CA VAL A 81 -10.96 0.67 29.16
C VAL A 81 -10.65 1.29 27.79
N ALA A 82 -10.37 2.59 27.73
CA ALA A 82 -10.06 3.28 26.48
C ALA A 82 -8.79 2.73 25.81
N TYR A 83 -7.76 2.38 26.59
CA TYR A 83 -6.52 1.81 26.04
C TYR A 83 -6.74 0.40 25.49
N ARG A 84 -7.49 -0.45 26.20
CA ARG A 84 -7.85 -1.81 25.72
C ARG A 84 -8.67 -1.76 24.43
N LYS A 85 -9.61 -0.83 24.34
CA LYS A 85 -10.41 -0.59 23.12
C LYS A 85 -9.51 -0.15 21.97
N PHE A 86 -8.65 0.83 22.20
CA PHE A 86 -7.65 1.30 21.24
C PHE A 86 -6.76 0.17 20.72
N LEU A 87 -6.17 -0.64 21.61
CA LEU A 87 -5.33 -1.78 21.20
C LEU A 87 -6.07 -2.79 20.33
N THR A 88 -7.35 -3.04 20.62
CA THR A 88 -8.19 -3.93 19.81
C THR A 88 -8.36 -3.40 18.39
N GLU A 89 -8.62 -2.10 18.24
CA GLU A 89 -8.75 -1.46 16.93
C GLU A 89 -7.42 -1.45 16.15
N ILE A 90 -6.32 -1.05 16.78
CA ILE A 90 -5.00 -1.04 16.13
C ILE A 90 -4.58 -2.44 15.67
N LYS A 91 -4.88 -3.48 16.46
CA LYS A 91 -4.63 -4.89 16.07
C LYS A 91 -5.37 -5.29 14.80
N ARG A 92 -6.59 -4.78 14.59
CA ARG A 92 -7.37 -5.04 13.37
C ARG A 92 -6.73 -4.40 12.15
N HIS A 93 -6.29 -3.14 12.27
CA HIS A 93 -5.70 -2.38 11.16
C HIS A 93 -4.33 -2.91 10.75
N LYS A 94 -3.51 -3.35 11.71
CA LYS A 94 -2.13 -3.75 11.44
C LYS A 94 -1.95 -5.15 10.84
N ARG A 95 -3.01 -5.95 10.72
CA ARG A 95 -2.90 -7.39 10.40
C ARG A 95 -2.06 -7.65 9.14
N LEU A 96 -2.32 -6.92 8.05
CA LEU A 96 -1.59 -7.07 6.80
C LEU A 96 -0.13 -6.62 6.94
N VAL A 97 0.10 -5.37 7.38
CA VAL A 97 1.43 -4.76 7.45
C VAL A 97 2.35 -5.51 8.42
N SER A 98 1.85 -5.93 9.59
CA SER A 98 2.62 -6.71 10.55
C SER A 98 2.90 -8.13 10.04
N ALA A 99 1.93 -8.79 9.38
CA ALA A 99 2.17 -10.11 8.82
C ALA A 99 3.23 -10.06 7.72
N ALA A 100 3.12 -9.10 6.79
CA ALA A 100 4.06 -8.92 5.70
C ALA A 100 5.48 -8.58 6.21
N ALA A 101 5.60 -7.59 7.10
CA ALA A 101 6.90 -7.22 7.68
C ALA A 101 7.54 -8.40 8.44
N ASN A 102 6.77 -9.18 9.19
CA ASN A 102 7.27 -10.36 9.89
C ASN A 102 7.72 -11.47 8.92
N ALA A 103 6.98 -11.70 7.84
CA ALA A 103 7.37 -12.69 6.84
C ALA A 103 8.69 -12.30 6.17
N ILE A 104 8.84 -11.04 5.76
CA ILE A 104 10.06 -10.57 5.10
C ILE A 104 11.24 -10.62 6.08
N LYS A 105 11.06 -10.12 7.31
CA LYS A 105 12.13 -10.04 8.32
C LYS A 105 12.55 -11.38 8.91
N HIS A 106 11.60 -12.26 9.24
CA HIS A 106 11.86 -13.47 10.04
C HIS A 106 11.77 -14.76 9.25
N GLN A 107 11.00 -14.79 8.17
CA GLN A 107 10.82 -15.99 7.33
C GLN A 107 11.62 -15.90 6.03
N GLN A 108 12.43 -14.84 5.87
CA GLN A 108 13.19 -14.55 4.65
C GLN A 108 12.33 -14.56 3.38
N ALA A 109 11.04 -14.27 3.54
CA ALA A 109 10.12 -14.18 2.41
C ALA A 109 10.51 -13.00 1.53
N ARG A 110 10.46 -13.18 0.22
CA ARG A 110 10.86 -12.15 -0.75
C ARG A 110 9.65 -11.57 -1.42
N ILE A 111 9.62 -10.26 -1.58
CA ILE A 111 8.64 -9.62 -2.46
C ILE A 111 9.08 -9.80 -3.89
N ARG A 112 8.17 -10.28 -4.73
CA ARG A 112 8.39 -10.50 -6.16
C ARG A 112 7.40 -9.71 -6.96
N LEU A 113 7.86 -9.16 -8.10
CA LEU A 113 7.00 -8.42 -9.00
C LEU A 113 6.33 -9.33 -10.00
N PHE A 114 5.09 -8.96 -10.29
CA PHE A 114 4.28 -9.50 -11.36
C PHE A 114 3.96 -8.36 -12.33
N SER A 115 4.00 -8.61 -13.64
CA SER A 115 3.57 -7.62 -14.63
C SER A 115 2.77 -8.28 -15.73
N MET A 116 1.73 -7.61 -16.21
CA MET A 116 0.84 -8.11 -17.24
C MET A 116 0.52 -7.01 -18.24
N GLU A 117 0.65 -7.31 -19.52
CA GLU A 117 0.25 -6.40 -20.59
C GLU A 117 -1.27 -6.32 -20.65
N PHE A 118 -1.76 -5.13 -20.97
CA PHE A 118 -3.16 -4.91 -21.28
C PHE A 118 -3.29 -3.99 -22.49
N ALA A 119 -4.39 -4.15 -23.21
CA ALA A 119 -4.90 -3.13 -24.11
C ALA A 119 -6.36 -2.88 -23.75
N HIS A 120 -6.71 -1.62 -23.55
CA HIS A 120 -8.08 -1.23 -23.22
C HIS A 120 -8.50 -0.09 -24.15
N GLY A 121 -9.25 -0.44 -25.20
CA GLY A 121 -9.43 0.42 -26.37
C GLY A 121 -8.10 0.66 -27.10
N ALA A 122 -7.78 1.92 -27.39
CA ALA A 122 -6.52 2.32 -28.03
C ALA A 122 -5.35 2.53 -27.06
N SER A 123 -5.54 2.22 -25.77
CA SER A 123 -4.57 2.46 -24.71
C SER A 123 -3.88 1.15 -24.28
N PRO A 124 -2.69 0.83 -24.84
CA PRO A 124 -1.86 -0.26 -24.35
C PRO A 124 -1.06 0.16 -23.11
N GLY A 125 -0.74 -0.80 -22.25
CA GLY A 125 0.15 -0.60 -21.13
C GLY A 125 0.46 -1.89 -20.38
N CYS A 126 1.09 -1.73 -19.22
CA CYS A 126 1.35 -2.83 -18.29
C CYS A 126 0.71 -2.53 -16.94
N LEU A 127 0.17 -3.56 -16.30
CA LEU A 127 -0.29 -3.54 -14.91
C LEU A 127 0.71 -4.30 -14.05
N HIS A 128 0.92 -3.83 -12.81
CA HIS A 128 1.99 -4.26 -11.93
C HIS A 128 1.46 -4.73 -10.59
N GLY A 129 1.73 -5.99 -10.29
CA GLY A 129 1.42 -6.60 -9.03
C GLY A 129 2.67 -7.02 -8.28
N TYR A 130 2.44 -7.54 -7.08
CA TYR A 130 3.45 -8.21 -6.30
C TYR A 130 2.88 -9.46 -5.65
N PHE A 131 3.77 -10.36 -5.26
CA PHE A 131 3.46 -11.48 -4.39
C PHE A 131 4.58 -11.69 -3.38
N ILE A 132 4.23 -12.28 -2.24
CA ILE A 132 5.19 -12.68 -1.22
C ILE A 132 5.55 -14.14 -1.50
N GLU A 133 6.82 -14.38 -1.82
CA GLU A 133 7.38 -15.69 -2.08
C GLU A 133 7.32 -16.57 -0.82
N GLY A 134 7.03 -17.85 -1.01
CA GLY A 134 7.12 -18.90 -0.02
C GLY A 134 7.51 -20.23 -0.67
N VAL A 135 7.51 -21.29 0.13
CA VAL A 135 7.80 -22.65 -0.33
C VAL A 135 6.65 -23.56 0.05
N GLU A 136 6.11 -24.28 -0.92
CA GLU A 136 5.06 -25.28 -0.72
C GLU A 136 5.41 -26.56 -1.47
N ALA A 137 5.36 -27.71 -0.79
CA ALA A 137 5.69 -29.01 -1.36
C ALA A 137 7.04 -29.04 -2.14
N GLY A 138 8.04 -28.29 -1.68
CA GLY A 138 9.37 -28.22 -2.31
C GLY A 138 9.46 -27.33 -3.56
N ALA A 139 8.41 -26.62 -3.92
CA ALA A 139 8.41 -25.62 -4.99
C ALA A 139 8.35 -24.19 -4.43
N VAL A 140 9.08 -23.28 -5.06
CA VAL A 140 8.99 -21.84 -4.76
C VAL A 140 7.73 -21.28 -5.42
N CYS A 141 6.89 -20.58 -4.66
CA CYS A 141 5.57 -20.15 -5.11
C CYS A 141 5.05 -18.94 -4.31
N PRO A 142 3.91 -18.34 -4.69
CA PRO A 142 3.20 -17.42 -3.79
C PRO A 142 2.90 -18.10 -2.44
N SER A 143 3.20 -17.40 -1.35
CA SER A 143 3.03 -17.90 0.01
C SER A 143 1.55 -18.10 0.33
N SER A 144 1.15 -19.33 0.69
CA SER A 144 -0.22 -19.68 1.07
C SER A 144 -0.74 -18.95 2.32
N THR A 145 0.16 -18.32 3.09
CA THR A 145 -0.22 -17.44 4.21
C THR A 145 -0.92 -16.18 3.70
N PHE A 146 -0.45 -15.61 2.59
CA PHE A 146 -0.95 -14.37 2.02
C PHE A 146 -1.88 -14.63 0.82
N HIS A 147 -1.49 -15.57 -0.03
CA HIS A 147 -2.07 -15.79 -1.35
C HIS A 147 -3.10 -16.93 -1.37
N LYS A 148 -4.04 -16.93 -0.42
CA LYS A 148 -5.07 -17.98 -0.33
C LYS A 148 -6.10 -17.92 -1.45
N LYS A 149 -6.50 -16.70 -1.80
CA LYS A 149 -7.58 -16.43 -2.75
C LYS A 149 -7.02 -16.03 -4.12
N GLN A 150 -6.03 -15.14 -4.11
CA GLN A 150 -5.34 -14.62 -5.28
C GLN A 150 -3.82 -14.68 -5.10
N ASP A 151 -3.13 -15.04 -6.18
CA ASP A 151 -1.67 -15.23 -6.22
C ASP A 151 -0.89 -13.91 -6.29
N VAL A 152 -1.56 -12.84 -6.71
CA VAL A 152 -0.97 -11.52 -6.96
C VAL A 152 -1.85 -10.47 -6.30
N PHE A 153 -1.22 -9.44 -5.74
CA PHE A 153 -1.90 -8.21 -5.31
C PHE A 153 -1.41 -7.04 -6.15
N SER A 154 -2.28 -6.07 -6.44
CA SER A 154 -1.85 -4.84 -7.09
C SER A 154 -0.99 -4.00 -6.14
N ILE A 155 0.08 -3.42 -6.68
CA ILE A 155 0.94 -2.53 -5.89
C ILE A 155 0.17 -1.24 -5.54
N THR A 156 -0.72 -0.77 -6.43
CA THR A 156 -1.52 0.44 -6.16
C THR A 156 -2.55 0.20 -5.06
N THR A 157 -3.12 -1.01 -4.97
CA THR A 157 -3.95 -1.43 -3.83
C THR A 157 -3.17 -1.37 -2.51
N LEU A 158 -1.93 -1.87 -2.48
CA LEU A 158 -1.09 -1.81 -1.27
C LEU A 158 -0.83 -0.37 -0.82
N VAL A 159 -0.53 0.54 -1.75
CA VAL A 159 -0.34 1.96 -1.45
C VAL A 159 -1.57 2.52 -0.74
N TRP A 160 -2.76 2.28 -1.29
CA TRP A 160 -4.01 2.73 -0.69
C TRP A 160 -4.31 2.05 0.65
N GLU A 161 -3.97 0.77 0.80
CA GLU A 161 -4.14 0.05 2.06
C GLU A 161 -3.31 0.70 3.17
N ILE A 162 -2.07 1.10 2.89
CA ILE A 162 -1.22 1.80 3.86
C ILE A 162 -1.78 3.19 4.18
N ILE A 163 -2.30 3.94 3.19
CA ILE A 163 -2.95 5.24 3.42
C ILE A 163 -4.16 5.09 4.36
N VAL A 164 -5.03 4.11 4.08
CA VAL A 164 -6.22 3.83 4.90
C VAL A 164 -5.84 3.32 6.29
N PHE A 165 -4.78 2.53 6.39
CA PHE A 165 -4.19 2.13 7.65
C PHE A 165 -3.76 3.33 8.49
N LEU A 166 -3.01 4.28 7.92
CA LEU A 166 -2.60 5.51 8.62
C LEU A 166 -3.82 6.30 9.10
N LEU A 167 -4.81 6.53 8.25
CA LEU A 167 -6.04 7.25 8.62
C LEU A 167 -6.80 6.56 9.76
N SER A 168 -6.86 5.22 9.71
CA SER A 168 -7.55 4.42 10.73
C SER A 168 -6.83 4.48 12.07
N CYS A 169 -5.50 4.36 12.07
CA CYS A 169 -4.66 4.55 13.27
C CYS A 169 -4.81 5.97 13.84
N SER A 170 -4.79 7.00 12.99
CA SER A 170 -4.99 8.40 13.38
C SER A 170 -6.35 8.63 14.03
N ARG A 171 -7.41 8.10 13.42
CA ARG A 171 -8.78 8.21 13.94
C ARG A 171 -8.90 7.56 15.31
N ASP A 172 -8.38 6.34 15.47
CA ASP A 172 -8.55 5.59 16.71
C ASP A 172 -7.62 6.09 17.82
N LEU A 173 -6.44 6.64 17.47
CA LEU A 173 -5.62 7.42 18.41
C LEU A 173 -6.33 8.70 18.85
N ALA A 174 -6.93 9.46 17.93
CA ALA A 174 -7.67 10.68 18.27
C ALA A 174 -8.85 10.39 19.23
N ARG A 175 -9.59 9.30 18.99
CA ARG A 175 -10.65 8.84 19.90
C ARG A 175 -10.10 8.50 21.28
N PHE A 176 -9.01 7.74 21.34
CA PHE A 176 -8.34 7.42 22.60
C PHE A 176 -7.89 8.69 23.35
N LEU A 177 -7.31 9.66 22.63
CA LEU A 177 -6.86 10.91 23.22
C LEU A 177 -8.04 11.73 23.76
N ASN A 178 -9.17 11.77 23.06
CA ASN A 178 -10.38 12.43 23.56
C ASN A 178 -10.93 11.79 24.85
N ASP A 179 -10.76 10.46 25.00
CA ASP A 179 -11.22 9.74 26.19
C ASP A 179 -10.29 9.91 27.41
N VAL A 180 -9.01 10.24 27.19
CA VAL A 180 -7.97 10.20 28.24
C VAL A 180 -7.33 11.56 28.52
N ALA A 181 -7.33 12.48 27.56
CA ALA A 181 -6.76 13.81 27.73
C ALA A 181 -7.71 14.68 28.58
N THR A 182 -7.21 15.17 29.71
CA THR A 182 -7.93 16.08 30.60
C THR A 182 -7.86 17.55 30.16
N GLN A 183 -7.01 17.86 29.18
CA GLN A 183 -6.85 19.20 28.61
C GLN A 183 -7.15 19.17 27.12
N ILE A 184 -8.22 19.87 26.75
CA ILE A 184 -8.53 20.20 25.36
C ILE A 184 -7.67 21.42 25.03
N MET A 185 -6.59 21.22 24.28
CA MET A 185 -5.93 22.36 23.62
C MET A 185 -6.92 22.99 22.65
N GLY A 186 -6.85 24.32 22.49
CA GLY A 186 -7.82 25.15 21.77
C GLY A 186 -8.12 24.72 20.32
N PRO A 187 -8.86 25.53 19.55
CA PRO A 187 -9.36 25.12 18.24
C PRO A 187 -8.24 24.50 17.40
N PRO A 188 -8.50 23.36 16.71
CA PRO A 188 -7.48 22.66 15.96
C PRO A 188 -6.81 23.65 15.03
N VAL A 189 -5.53 23.91 15.25
CA VAL A 189 -4.73 24.67 14.29
C VAL A 189 -4.79 23.86 13.01
N SER A 190 -5.36 24.44 11.95
CA SER A 190 -5.40 23.86 10.61
C SER A 190 -3.98 23.62 10.15
N THR A 191 -3.42 22.49 10.55
CA THR A 191 -2.11 22.03 10.14
C THR A 191 -2.36 21.16 8.94
N GLN A 192 -2.24 21.75 7.75
CA GLN A 192 -2.18 20.97 6.53
C GLN A 192 -0.98 20.04 6.66
N PHE A 193 -1.25 18.74 6.88
CA PHE A 193 -0.21 17.73 6.93
C PHE A 193 0.31 17.54 5.49
N THR A 194 1.31 18.33 5.13
CA THR A 194 1.81 18.45 3.76
C THR A 194 2.29 17.11 3.22
N MET A 195 2.94 16.28 4.05
CA MET A 195 3.48 14.98 3.64
C MET A 195 2.40 13.92 3.42
N PHE A 196 1.38 13.87 4.27
CA PHE A 196 0.26 12.95 4.06
C PHE A 196 -0.53 13.33 2.79
N SER A 197 -0.80 14.63 2.62
CA SER A 197 -1.47 15.14 1.42
C SER A 197 -0.68 14.81 0.15
N LYS A 198 0.65 14.98 0.18
CA LYS A 198 1.53 14.57 -0.93
C LYS A 198 1.47 13.07 -1.20
N ALA A 199 1.44 12.22 -0.18
CA ALA A 199 1.31 10.77 -0.37
C ALA A 199 -0.03 10.38 -1.01
N VAL A 200 -1.14 11.01 -0.58
CA VAL A 200 -2.46 10.81 -1.20
C VAL A 200 -2.47 11.26 -2.66
N VAL A 201 -1.90 12.44 -2.95
CA VAL A 201 -1.76 12.93 -4.34
C VAL A 201 -0.93 11.96 -5.18
N SER A 202 0.22 11.51 -4.68
CA SER A 202 1.06 10.55 -5.40
C SER A 202 0.34 9.22 -5.69
N ALA A 203 -0.50 8.74 -4.77
CA ALA A 203 -1.30 7.54 -4.97
C ALA A 203 -2.44 7.76 -6.00
N ALA A 204 -3.12 8.90 -5.93
CA ALA A 204 -4.22 9.28 -6.82
C ALA A 204 -3.81 9.46 -8.29
N ARG A 205 -2.54 9.77 -8.52
CA ARG A 205 -1.92 9.88 -9.85
C ARG A 205 -1.72 8.53 -10.54
N LEU A 206 -1.78 7.42 -9.81
CA LEU A 206 -1.55 6.07 -10.34
C LEU A 206 -2.85 5.41 -10.83
N PRO A 207 -2.76 4.44 -11.77
CA PRO A 207 -3.91 3.67 -12.20
C PRO A 207 -4.53 2.84 -11.07
N THR A 208 -5.87 2.80 -11.01
CA THR A 208 -6.60 2.04 -9.97
C THR A 208 -7.13 0.71 -10.52
N TYR A 209 -6.59 -0.41 -10.05
CA TYR A 209 -6.97 -1.75 -10.48
C TYR A 209 -6.58 -2.78 -9.40
N THR A 210 -7.15 -3.97 -9.46
CA THR A 210 -6.82 -5.11 -8.59
C THR A 210 -6.62 -6.38 -9.41
N PHE A 211 -5.89 -7.34 -8.85
CA PHE A 211 -5.78 -8.71 -9.36
C PHE A 211 -6.76 -9.67 -8.64
N GLY A 212 -7.92 -9.14 -8.22
CA GLY A 212 -8.96 -9.87 -7.50
C GLY A 212 -8.92 -9.69 -5.99
N GLU A 213 -7.91 -9.01 -5.45
CA GLU A 213 -7.95 -8.58 -4.06
C GLU A 213 -9.02 -7.52 -3.81
N GLU A 214 -9.50 -7.46 -2.56
CA GLU A 214 -10.43 -6.43 -2.13
C GLU A 214 -9.71 -5.07 -2.04
N HIS A 215 -10.11 -4.11 -2.88
CA HIS A 215 -9.57 -2.77 -2.80
C HIS A 215 -10.05 -2.06 -1.53
N PRO A 216 -9.21 -1.31 -0.78
CA PRO A 216 -9.61 -0.63 0.46
C PRO A 216 -10.83 0.28 0.31
N PHE A 217 -11.04 0.86 -0.88
CA PHE A 217 -12.20 1.71 -1.18
C PHE A 217 -13.56 1.01 -1.11
N SER A 218 -13.59 -0.32 -1.14
CA SER A 218 -14.83 -1.07 -0.86
C SER A 218 -15.27 -0.97 0.62
N ARG A 219 -14.34 -0.60 1.52
CA ARG A 219 -14.57 -0.54 2.97
C ARG A 219 -14.57 0.90 3.51
N VAL A 220 -14.01 1.85 2.77
CA VAL A 220 -13.88 3.25 3.18
C VAL A 220 -14.10 4.22 2.04
N THR A 221 -14.77 5.33 2.33
CA THR A 221 -14.90 6.48 1.44
C THR A 221 -13.82 7.51 1.77
N LEU A 222 -13.05 7.94 0.78
CA LEU A 222 -12.09 9.04 0.91
C LEU A 222 -12.62 10.29 0.19
N HIS A 223 -12.71 11.39 0.94
CA HIS A 223 -13.03 12.70 0.38
C HIS A 223 -11.75 13.48 0.16
N VAL A 224 -11.43 13.78 -1.10
CA VAL A 224 -10.26 14.57 -1.49
C VAL A 224 -10.76 15.94 -1.96
N HIS A 225 -10.35 16.99 -1.26
CA HIS A 225 -10.65 18.37 -1.63
C HIS A 225 -9.37 19.06 -2.09
N SER A 226 -9.39 19.65 -3.28
CA SER A 226 -8.32 20.53 -3.75
C SER A 226 -8.59 21.95 -3.27
N ALA A 227 -7.57 22.65 -2.77
CA ALA A 227 -7.65 24.09 -2.54
C ALA A 227 -7.39 24.81 -3.87
N ASP A 228 -8.28 25.73 -4.24
CA ASP A 228 -8.31 26.38 -5.56
C ASP A 228 -6.98 27.05 -5.96
N GLY A 229 -6.61 26.92 -7.24
CA GLY A 229 -5.74 27.87 -7.95
C GLY A 229 -4.42 27.35 -8.53
N ASN A 230 -3.97 26.13 -8.21
CA ASN A 230 -2.73 25.57 -8.77
C ASN A 230 -2.99 24.53 -9.87
N ALA A 231 -1.99 24.37 -10.76
CA ALA A 231 -1.93 23.27 -11.72
C ALA A 231 -2.32 21.95 -11.04
N ASP A 232 -3.29 21.25 -11.61
CA ASP A 232 -3.96 20.10 -11.00
C ASP A 232 -2.94 19.07 -10.48
N PRO A 233 -2.76 18.94 -9.14
CA PRO A 233 -1.73 18.07 -8.57
C PRO A 233 -1.95 16.59 -8.92
N LEU A 234 -3.16 16.24 -9.36
CA LEU A 234 -3.55 14.88 -9.76
C LEU A 234 -3.19 14.57 -11.22
N GLU A 235 -2.78 15.56 -12.02
CA GLU A 235 -2.45 15.35 -13.43
C GLU A 235 -1.15 14.55 -13.59
N SER A 236 -1.29 13.32 -14.08
CA SER A 236 -0.17 12.41 -14.34
C SER A 236 -0.07 11.98 -15.80
N GLY A 237 -1.12 12.19 -16.61
CA GLY A 237 -1.26 11.65 -17.96
C GLY A 237 -1.43 10.13 -18.02
N LEU A 238 -1.58 9.44 -16.89
CA LEU A 238 -1.74 7.98 -16.85
C LEU A 238 -3.20 7.57 -17.01
N TYR A 239 -3.46 6.67 -17.96
CA TYR A 239 -4.77 6.04 -18.13
C TYR A 239 -5.09 5.09 -16.97
N GLY A 240 -6.32 5.20 -16.47
CA GLY A 240 -6.79 4.51 -15.28
C GLY A 240 -6.57 5.25 -13.96
N SER A 241 -5.93 6.42 -13.98
CA SER A 241 -5.80 7.28 -12.80
C SER A 241 -7.14 7.92 -12.43
N ILE A 242 -7.24 8.54 -11.25
CA ILE A 242 -8.48 9.22 -10.84
C ILE A 242 -8.87 10.33 -11.85
N ARG A 243 -7.90 11.05 -12.40
CA ARG A 243 -8.16 12.14 -13.35
C ARG A 243 -8.44 11.65 -14.77
N HIS A 244 -7.74 10.61 -15.20
CA HIS A 244 -7.92 9.99 -16.51
C HIS A 244 -8.39 8.54 -16.34
N GLY A 245 -9.63 8.40 -15.84
CA GLY A 245 -10.23 7.12 -15.46
C GLY A 245 -10.37 6.11 -16.58
N TRP A 246 -10.55 4.84 -16.21
CA TRP A 246 -10.82 3.77 -17.16
C TRP A 246 -12.14 3.99 -17.90
N SER A 247 -12.11 3.94 -19.23
CA SER A 247 -13.34 3.96 -20.03
C SER A 247 -14.27 2.83 -19.63
N LYS A 248 -15.57 3.13 -19.48
CA LYS A 248 -16.58 2.13 -19.10
C LYS A 248 -17.01 1.22 -20.25
N THR A 249 -16.70 1.61 -21.48
CA THR A 249 -17.20 0.96 -22.71
C THR A 249 -16.09 0.41 -23.59
N ALA A 250 -14.82 0.71 -23.27
CA ALA A 250 -13.71 0.20 -24.05
C ALA A 250 -13.57 -1.33 -23.85
N PRO A 251 -13.30 -2.10 -24.92
CA PRO A 251 -12.99 -3.52 -24.77
C PRO A 251 -11.62 -3.68 -24.13
N ALA A 252 -11.49 -4.63 -23.19
CA ALA A 252 -10.23 -4.99 -22.55
C ALA A 252 -9.69 -6.30 -23.13
N SER A 253 -8.39 -6.33 -23.42
CA SER A 253 -7.63 -7.54 -23.70
C SER A 253 -6.36 -7.57 -22.86
N PHE A 254 -5.95 -8.77 -22.48
CA PHE A 254 -4.76 -9.01 -21.66
C PHE A 254 -3.76 -9.84 -22.47
N GLY A 255 -2.52 -9.38 -22.46
CA GLY A 255 -1.44 -9.95 -23.25
C GLY A 255 -0.56 -10.87 -22.44
N ARG A 256 0.75 -10.80 -22.70
CA ARG A 256 1.74 -11.57 -21.95
C ARG A 256 1.75 -11.14 -20.49
N TYR A 257 2.20 -12.04 -19.63
CA TYR A 257 2.54 -11.72 -18.24
C TYR A 257 3.89 -12.31 -17.87
N VAL A 258 4.53 -11.72 -16.87
CA VAL A 258 5.78 -12.20 -16.28
C VAL A 258 5.63 -12.24 -14.76
N SER A 259 5.97 -13.38 -14.17
CA SER A 259 6.07 -13.57 -12.73
C SER A 259 7.54 -13.75 -12.39
N ARG A 260 8.15 -12.74 -11.77
CA ARG A 260 9.60 -12.71 -11.57
C ARG A 260 10.01 -13.47 -10.32
N PHE A 261 10.54 -14.67 -10.51
CA PHE A 261 11.29 -15.37 -9.47
C PHE A 261 12.77 -15.11 -9.67
N ALA A 262 13.51 -14.84 -8.58
CA ALA A 262 14.97 -14.88 -8.64
C ALA A 262 15.42 -16.24 -8.14
N GLY A 263 15.98 -17.06 -9.03
CA GLY A 263 16.59 -18.33 -8.67
C GLY A 263 17.86 -18.12 -7.84
N ASP A 264 18.11 -19.03 -6.91
CA ASP A 264 19.33 -19.12 -6.11
C ASP A 264 20.39 -20.05 -6.73
N GLY A 265 20.20 -20.42 -8.01
CA GLY A 265 21.02 -21.39 -8.73
C GLY A 265 20.84 -22.84 -8.28
N LYS A 266 20.00 -23.11 -7.27
CA LYS A 266 19.75 -24.46 -6.72
C LYS A 266 18.29 -24.90 -6.86
N THR A 267 17.37 -23.95 -6.80
CA THR A 267 15.93 -24.19 -6.90
C THR A 267 15.57 -24.72 -8.28
N LYS A 268 14.91 -25.88 -8.31
CA LYS A 268 14.54 -26.58 -9.56
C LYS A 268 13.05 -26.53 -9.88
N SER A 269 12.21 -26.11 -8.93
CA SER A 269 10.75 -26.14 -9.07
C SER A 269 10.13 -24.81 -8.65
N PHE A 270 9.34 -24.24 -9.57
CA PHE A 270 8.62 -22.98 -9.39
C PHE A 270 7.16 -23.17 -9.78
N ARG A 271 6.26 -22.64 -8.95
CA ARG A 271 4.86 -22.46 -9.32
C ARG A 271 4.62 -20.97 -9.53
N PHE A 272 4.42 -20.59 -10.79
CA PHE A 272 4.24 -19.19 -11.16
C PHE A 272 2.92 -18.63 -10.66
N ALA A 273 2.95 -17.37 -10.23
CA ALA A 273 1.75 -16.64 -9.86
C ALA A 273 0.86 -16.44 -11.08
N GLN A 274 -0.42 -16.79 -10.98
CA GLN A 274 -1.39 -16.59 -12.04
C GLN A 274 -2.60 -15.82 -11.49
N PRO A 275 -2.82 -14.55 -11.91
CA PRO A 275 -3.99 -13.82 -11.48
C PRO A 275 -5.25 -14.51 -12.04
N LYS A 276 -6.18 -14.85 -11.15
CA LYS A 276 -7.46 -15.45 -11.54
C LYS A 276 -8.44 -14.44 -12.12
N THR A 277 -8.28 -13.18 -11.72
CA THR A 277 -9.18 -12.08 -12.01
C THR A 277 -8.37 -10.79 -12.11
N LEU A 278 -8.84 -9.86 -12.94
CA LEU A 278 -8.39 -8.48 -12.94
C LEU A 278 -9.63 -7.58 -12.94
N VAL A 279 -9.63 -6.57 -12.09
CA VAL A 279 -10.72 -5.58 -12.02
C VAL A 279 -10.14 -4.19 -12.21
N LEU A 280 -10.66 -3.46 -13.21
CA LEU A 280 -10.40 -2.04 -13.39
C LEU A 280 -11.43 -1.25 -12.57
N HIS A 281 -10.97 -0.35 -11.70
CA HIS A 281 -11.88 0.43 -10.86
C HIS A 281 -12.33 1.69 -11.59
N HIS A 282 -13.57 1.70 -12.04
CA HIS A 282 -14.20 2.87 -12.66
C HIS A 282 -14.62 3.86 -11.57
N TRP A 283 -14.33 5.13 -11.83
CA TRP A 283 -14.74 6.25 -10.98
C TRP A 283 -15.89 6.98 -11.69
N ASP A 284 -16.87 7.41 -10.89
CA ASP A 284 -17.95 8.30 -11.31
C ASP A 284 -17.59 9.76 -11.00
#